data_AF-A0A284RQP1-F1
#
_entry.id   AF-A0A284RQP1-F1
#
_cell.length_a   1.000
_cell.length_b   1.000
_cell.length_c   1.000
_cell.angle_alpha   90.00
_cell.angle_beta   90.00
_cell.angle_gamma   90.00
#
_symmetry.space_group_name_H-M   'P 1'
#
loop_
_entity.id
_entity.type
_entity.pdbx_description
1 polymer ?
#
loop_
_entity_poly.entity_id
_entity_poly.type
_entity_poly.pdbx_seq_one_letter_code
_entity_poly.pdbx_strand_id
1 'polypeptide(L)'
;MTLCLESIPQEILEHIAFHLGTNIFLGPPSDLASLVVTNRNLESRLSLSKNHTLYAKIFTTKFDISIAKRRLGPDRISPPILAEELQRRCIYLKRLRSHKDATSPPSQESDDQGLRELLFHAYLLMLENEGRNERQLREYGHIDLWLHEYWFSDNGRSLAKWSIKANEWPSQTDHSAVAMWLFWFLLRPEEYTRDVEASWNVLNVLKLFALGAHRYHLTSPSWLDFIPPPHPHESNEIIHYSEIYRIKAPPLASPAILSFLTLVNRMLGSPEFATSIEREPPVLLQRSTTGTEWECEWGRCMNLGQPSFDKVLMMSFTPGSIEGVWEGIFTYTEFTAYAALLSGAPPPVLQKSLVVKHRQTWKLREHHLLATEPVTDSSVPTSIDDFDLLSPGDPLRSYFPTGTHIKEDRDGLEVREPGGKEALYYKRACFLQPDEQRHVCDIIITGEGHSAWGQFNLVGRVRPCDGFISFSKDYVDGDRGKWLYRGYLIGNADGNLAGRWRDTLSPVAVPGYEGCFTMSRRR
;
A
#
# COMPACT_ATOMS: atom_id res chain seq x y z
N MET A 1 1.73 27.38 -56.77
CA MET A 1 2.43 26.38 -55.93
C MET A 1 1.37 25.76 -55.05
N THR A 2 0.92 24.54 -55.35
CA THR A 2 -0.10 23.85 -54.57
C THR A 2 0.53 23.36 -53.28
N LEU A 3 0.16 23.96 -52.14
CA LEU A 3 0.56 23.50 -50.82
C LEU A 3 -0.05 22.11 -50.60
N CYS A 4 0.77 21.07 -50.68
CA CYS A 4 0.37 19.68 -50.41
C CYS A 4 0.85 19.28 -49.02
N LEU A 5 0.06 18.49 -48.30
CA LEU A 5 0.42 17.95 -46.98
C LEU A 5 1.75 17.16 -47.02
N GLU A 6 2.05 16.54 -48.17
CA GLU A 6 3.29 15.79 -48.43
C GLU A 6 4.54 16.68 -48.47
N SER A 7 4.38 17.97 -48.76
CA SER A 7 5.48 18.94 -48.84
C SER A 7 5.87 19.56 -47.49
N ILE A 8 5.15 19.21 -46.42
CA ILE A 8 5.43 19.72 -45.07
C ILE A 8 6.72 19.07 -44.52
N PRO A 9 7.69 19.85 -44.02
CA PRO A 9 8.89 19.32 -43.35
C PRO A 9 8.55 18.42 -42.15
N GLN A 10 9.43 17.46 -41.84
CA GLN A 10 9.19 16.46 -40.78
C GLN A 10 8.91 17.10 -39.43
N GLU A 11 9.64 18.14 -39.09
CA GLU A 11 9.58 18.83 -37.80
C GLU A 11 8.23 19.55 -37.64
N ILE A 12 7.72 20.15 -38.71
CA ILE A 12 6.41 20.83 -38.73
C ILE A 12 5.28 19.79 -38.67
N LEU A 13 5.43 18.70 -39.41
CA LEU A 13 4.46 17.61 -39.40
C LEU A 13 4.38 16.94 -38.01
N GLU A 14 5.52 16.71 -37.35
CA GLU A 14 5.59 16.22 -35.97
C GLU A 14 4.95 17.20 -34.99
N HIS A 15 5.15 18.51 -35.17
CA HIS A 15 4.52 19.51 -34.32
C HIS A 15 2.99 19.49 -34.45
N ILE A 16 2.47 19.39 -35.68
CA ILE A 16 1.03 19.21 -35.94
C ILE A 16 0.53 17.92 -35.29
N ALA A 17 1.24 16.82 -35.50
CA ALA A 17 0.91 15.51 -34.96
C ALA A 17 0.93 15.48 -33.43
N PHE A 18 1.85 16.20 -32.80
CA PHE A 18 1.94 16.34 -31.35
C PHE A 18 0.71 17.07 -30.79
N HIS A 19 0.32 18.20 -31.40
CA HIS A 19 -0.88 18.93 -30.99
C HIS A 19 -2.15 18.09 -31.18
N LEU A 20 -2.27 17.33 -32.27
CA LEU A 20 -3.38 16.38 -32.43
C LEU A 20 -3.36 15.28 -31.36
N GLY A 21 -2.18 14.70 -31.08
CA GLY A 21 -2.02 13.66 -30.08
C GLY A 21 -2.25 14.13 -28.65
N THR A 22 -2.17 15.43 -28.39
CA THR A 22 -2.31 16.02 -27.05
C THR A 22 -3.53 16.93 -26.87
N ASN A 23 -4.29 17.19 -27.93
CA ASN A 23 -5.50 18.02 -27.93
C ASN A 23 -6.48 17.63 -26.82
N ILE A 24 -6.77 16.33 -26.70
CA ILE A 24 -7.53 15.77 -25.58
C ILE A 24 -6.54 15.17 -24.60
N PHE A 25 -6.48 15.70 -23.37
CA PHE A 25 -5.58 15.19 -22.32
C PHE A 25 -5.81 13.70 -22.02
N LEU A 26 -7.08 13.33 -21.81
CA LEU A 26 -7.52 12.01 -21.39
C LEU A 26 -7.48 10.97 -22.52
N GLY A 27 -7.00 9.78 -22.18
CA GLY A 27 -7.04 8.61 -23.07
C GLY A 27 -6.01 8.61 -24.19
N PRO A 28 -6.20 7.72 -25.18
CA PRO A 28 -5.30 7.55 -26.31
C PRO A 28 -5.30 8.76 -27.23
N PRO A 29 -4.21 9.00 -27.98
CA PRO A 29 -4.12 10.04 -29.01
C PRO A 29 -4.93 9.65 -30.26
N SER A 30 -6.26 9.55 -30.14
CA SER A 30 -7.16 9.05 -31.20
C SER A 30 -7.15 9.93 -32.45
N ASP A 31 -7.11 11.26 -32.27
CA ASP A 31 -7.08 12.21 -33.40
C ASP A 31 -5.81 12.06 -34.24
N LEU A 32 -4.68 11.73 -33.60
CA LEU A 32 -3.42 11.41 -34.30
C LEU A 32 -3.56 10.12 -35.11
N ALA A 33 -4.24 9.09 -34.57
CA ALA A 33 -4.44 7.84 -35.30
C ALA A 33 -5.20 8.08 -36.61
N SER A 34 -6.19 8.97 -36.61
CA SER A 34 -6.91 9.37 -37.83
C SER A 34 -6.00 10.06 -38.86
N LEU A 35 -5.06 10.92 -38.44
CA LEU A 35 -4.09 11.54 -39.35
C LEU A 35 -3.13 10.51 -39.94
N VAL A 36 -2.60 9.60 -39.13
CA VAL A 36 -1.61 8.59 -39.54
C VAL A 36 -2.16 7.69 -40.66
N VAL A 37 -3.45 7.34 -40.63
CA VAL A 37 -4.07 6.43 -41.61
C VAL A 37 -4.54 7.09 -42.91
N THR A 38 -4.32 8.40 -43.09
CA THR A 38 -4.81 9.12 -44.29
C THR A 38 -4.09 8.74 -45.58
N ASN A 39 -2.77 8.54 -45.56
CA ASN A 39 -1.95 8.13 -46.70
C ASN A 39 -0.65 7.44 -46.21
N ARG A 40 -0.12 6.52 -47.02
CA ARG A 40 1.17 5.84 -46.83
C ARG A 40 2.34 6.80 -46.54
N ASN A 41 2.38 8.00 -47.13
CA ASN A 41 3.44 8.97 -46.82
C ASN A 41 3.40 9.40 -45.34
N LEU A 42 2.22 9.77 -44.83
CA LEU A 42 2.04 10.15 -43.43
C LEU A 42 2.24 8.97 -42.49
N GLU A 43 1.72 7.79 -42.83
CA GLU A 43 1.98 6.57 -42.07
C GLU A 43 3.48 6.32 -41.91
N SER A 44 4.25 6.39 -43.00
CA SER A 44 5.69 6.12 -42.97
C SER A 44 6.50 7.12 -42.14
N ARG A 45 5.95 8.30 -41.87
CA ARG A 45 6.61 9.42 -41.17
C ARG A 45 6.14 9.62 -39.73
N LEU A 46 4.92 9.19 -39.42
CA LEU A 46 4.23 9.46 -38.15
C LEU A 46 3.82 8.21 -37.38
N SER A 47 3.95 7.00 -37.94
CA SER A 47 3.55 5.79 -37.23
C SER A 47 4.41 5.53 -35.98
N LEU A 48 3.82 4.81 -35.01
CA LEU A 48 4.45 4.50 -33.71
C LEU A 48 5.83 3.85 -33.87
N SER A 49 5.97 2.93 -34.82
CA SER A 49 7.21 2.18 -35.07
C SER A 49 8.29 2.99 -35.78
N LYS A 50 7.95 4.17 -36.35
CA LYS A 50 8.87 5.02 -37.11
C LYS A 50 9.22 6.30 -36.38
N ASN A 51 8.36 6.79 -35.48
CA ASN A 51 8.52 8.09 -34.84
C ASN A 51 8.42 8.03 -33.30
N HIS A 52 9.31 7.27 -32.66
CA HIS A 52 9.30 7.14 -31.19
C HIS A 52 9.40 8.49 -30.45
N THR A 53 10.13 9.47 -30.99
CA THR A 53 10.29 10.80 -30.38
C THR A 53 8.96 11.54 -30.24
N LEU A 54 8.09 11.50 -31.25
CA LEU A 54 6.75 12.08 -31.18
C LEU A 54 5.92 11.44 -30.06
N TYR A 55 5.87 10.11 -30.02
CA TYR A 55 5.04 9.38 -29.04
C TYR A 55 5.60 9.49 -27.62
N ALA A 56 6.91 9.56 -27.46
CA ALA A 56 7.55 9.86 -26.17
C ALA A 56 7.14 11.26 -25.65
N LYS A 57 7.11 12.28 -26.52
CA LYS A 57 6.61 13.61 -26.15
C LYS A 57 5.13 13.55 -25.73
N ILE A 58 4.29 12.84 -26.50
CA ILE A 58 2.87 12.64 -26.15
C ILE A 58 2.73 11.95 -24.78
N PHE A 59 3.52 10.90 -24.52
CA PHE A 59 3.55 10.21 -23.24
C PHE A 59 3.84 11.17 -22.09
N THR A 60 4.92 11.96 -22.19
CA THR A 60 5.33 12.90 -21.15
C THR A 60 4.32 14.02 -20.89
N THR A 61 3.43 14.30 -21.85
CA THR A 61 2.31 15.23 -21.67
C THR A 61 1.14 14.57 -20.93
N LYS A 62 0.83 13.31 -21.26
CA LYS A 62 -0.38 12.61 -20.81
C LYS A 62 -0.25 11.89 -19.47
N PHE A 63 0.95 11.42 -19.13
CA PHE A 63 1.22 10.60 -17.95
C PHE A 63 2.32 11.22 -17.09
N ASP A 64 2.31 10.84 -15.81
CA ASP A 64 3.38 11.21 -14.88
C ASP A 64 4.61 10.32 -15.13
N ILE A 65 5.79 10.93 -15.05
CA ILE A 65 7.07 10.29 -15.38
C ILE A 65 8.17 10.60 -14.37
N SER A 66 8.03 11.63 -13.54
CA SER A 66 9.10 12.12 -12.68
C SER A 66 9.57 11.05 -11.69
N ILE A 67 8.63 10.28 -11.16
CA ILE A 67 8.87 9.18 -10.21
C ILE A 67 9.54 7.99 -10.89
N ALA A 68 9.02 7.55 -12.03
CA ALA A 68 9.67 6.50 -12.82
C ALA A 68 11.10 6.90 -13.21
N LYS A 69 11.30 8.13 -13.69
CA LYS A 69 12.64 8.65 -14.02
C LYS A 69 13.59 8.67 -12.81
N ARG A 70 13.09 8.99 -11.62
CA ARG A 70 13.87 8.97 -10.38
C ARG A 70 14.32 7.54 -10.03
N ARG A 71 13.41 6.56 -10.13
CA ARG A 71 13.68 5.16 -9.76
C ARG A 71 14.56 4.45 -10.80
N LEU A 72 14.31 4.71 -12.07
CA LEU A 72 14.87 3.93 -13.18
C LEU A 72 16.08 4.60 -13.85
N GLY A 73 16.30 5.88 -13.59
CA GLY A 73 17.35 6.67 -14.24
C GLY A 73 16.99 7.11 -15.66
N PRO A 74 17.82 7.97 -16.29
CA PRO A 74 17.54 8.54 -17.60
C PRO A 74 17.56 7.53 -18.74
N ASP A 75 18.37 6.47 -18.64
CA ASP A 75 18.54 5.47 -19.71
C ASP A 75 17.27 4.65 -19.95
N ARG A 76 16.45 4.48 -18.90
CA ARG A 76 15.17 3.77 -18.93
C ARG A 76 13.99 4.62 -19.38
N ILE A 77 14.25 5.86 -19.77
CA ILE A 77 13.27 6.86 -20.19
C ILE A 77 13.52 7.26 -21.66
N SER A 78 14.12 6.37 -22.44
CA SER A 78 14.41 6.61 -23.86
C SER A 78 13.12 6.68 -24.70
N PRO A 79 13.12 7.40 -25.85
CA PRO A 79 11.92 7.56 -26.65
C PRO A 79 11.22 6.26 -27.08
N PRO A 80 11.91 5.17 -27.50
CA PRO A 80 11.26 3.91 -27.82
C PRO A 80 10.49 3.31 -26.64
N ILE A 81 11.10 3.32 -25.45
CA ILE A 81 10.48 2.79 -24.23
C ILE A 81 9.20 3.57 -23.89
N LEU A 82 9.26 4.90 -23.94
CA LEU A 82 8.09 5.75 -23.65
C LEU A 82 6.97 5.59 -24.69
N ALA A 83 7.32 5.34 -25.95
CA ALA A 83 6.36 5.06 -27.00
C ALA A 83 5.63 3.72 -26.76
N GLU A 84 6.36 2.67 -26.34
CA GLU A 84 5.78 1.38 -25.93
C GLU A 84 4.89 1.52 -24.70
N GLU A 85 5.34 2.26 -23.68
CA GLU A 85 4.55 2.56 -22.47
C GLU A 85 3.26 3.30 -22.82
N LEU A 86 3.29 4.28 -23.72
CA LEU A 86 2.09 4.98 -24.18
C LEU A 86 1.07 4.01 -24.78
N GLN A 87 1.52 3.12 -25.67
CA GLN A 87 0.65 2.13 -26.30
C GLN A 87 0.06 1.17 -25.25
N ARG A 88 0.91 0.61 -24.39
CA ARG A 88 0.54 -0.33 -23.34
C ARG A 88 -0.49 0.26 -22.38
N ARG A 89 -0.23 1.46 -21.84
CA ARG A 89 -1.16 2.16 -20.93
C ARG A 89 -2.49 2.46 -21.62
N CYS A 90 -2.47 2.88 -22.90
CA CYS A 90 -3.71 3.12 -23.65
C CYS A 90 -4.55 1.85 -23.87
N ILE A 91 -3.92 0.69 -24.08
CA ILE A 91 -4.62 -0.60 -24.20
C ILE A 91 -5.32 -0.95 -22.89
N TYR A 92 -4.61 -0.87 -21.77
CA TYR A 92 -5.17 -1.17 -20.45
C TYR A 92 -6.28 -0.19 -20.04
N LEU A 93 -6.11 1.10 -20.31
CA LEU A 93 -7.15 2.10 -20.09
C LEU A 93 -8.42 1.83 -20.89
N LYS A 94 -8.30 1.40 -22.17
CA LYS A 94 -9.46 0.99 -22.98
C LYS A 94 -10.14 -0.25 -22.40
N ARG A 95 -9.36 -1.21 -21.89
CA ARG A 95 -9.86 -2.45 -21.25
C ARG A 95 -10.67 -2.15 -19.99
N LEU A 96 -10.18 -1.24 -19.13
CA LEU A 96 -10.92 -0.73 -17.97
C LEU A 96 -12.21 -0.02 -18.40
N ARG A 97 -12.11 0.91 -19.36
CA ARG A 97 -13.24 1.70 -19.84
C ARG A 97 -14.36 0.84 -20.44
N SER A 98 -14.03 -0.29 -21.03
CA SER A 98 -15.02 -1.25 -21.55
C SER A 98 -15.57 -2.20 -20.49
N HIS A 99 -15.20 -2.03 -19.22
CA HIS A 99 -15.58 -2.91 -18.10
C HIS A 99 -15.19 -4.38 -18.32
N LYS A 100 -14.18 -4.63 -19.15
CA LYS A 100 -13.74 -6.00 -19.43
C LYS A 100 -13.12 -6.58 -18.15
N ASP A 101 -13.43 -7.83 -17.85
CA ASP A 101 -12.94 -8.59 -16.69
C ASP A 101 -13.38 -8.09 -15.31
N ALA A 102 -14.26 -7.09 -15.22
CA ALA A 102 -14.86 -6.66 -13.95
C ALA A 102 -15.78 -7.74 -13.37
N THR A 103 -16.41 -8.56 -14.21
CA THR A 103 -17.32 -9.64 -13.81
C THR A 103 -16.86 -10.98 -14.38
N SER A 104 -17.18 -12.09 -13.70
CA SER A 104 -16.95 -13.44 -14.21
C SER A 104 -18.13 -13.88 -15.10
N PRO A 105 -17.94 -14.09 -16.42
CA PRO A 105 -18.95 -14.80 -17.20
C PRO A 105 -19.00 -16.28 -16.77
N PRO A 106 -20.20 -16.90 -16.67
CA PRO A 106 -20.37 -18.25 -16.12
C PRO A 106 -19.79 -19.40 -16.97
N SER A 107 -19.21 -19.12 -18.15
CA SER A 107 -18.93 -20.16 -19.15
C SER A 107 -17.62 -20.00 -19.95
N GLN A 108 -16.69 -19.14 -19.53
CA GLN A 108 -15.40 -18.98 -20.23
C GLN A 108 -14.21 -19.23 -19.32
N GLU A 109 -13.20 -19.94 -19.85
CA GLU A 109 -11.85 -19.93 -19.30
C GLU A 109 -11.40 -18.48 -19.18
N SER A 110 -11.09 -18.06 -17.97
CA SER A 110 -10.76 -16.67 -17.71
C SER A 110 -9.31 -16.38 -18.05
N ASP A 111 -9.10 -15.28 -18.76
CA ASP A 111 -7.78 -14.67 -18.99
C ASP A 111 -7.25 -14.06 -17.67
N ASP A 112 -6.87 -14.94 -16.73
CA ASP A 112 -6.30 -14.53 -15.44
C ASP A 112 -4.95 -13.83 -15.62
N GLN A 113 -4.22 -14.15 -16.68
CA GLN A 113 -2.98 -13.46 -17.03
C GLN A 113 -3.23 -11.98 -17.35
N GLY A 114 -4.11 -11.70 -18.30
CA GLY A 114 -4.39 -10.33 -18.73
C GLY A 114 -5.08 -9.50 -17.65
N LEU A 115 -5.90 -10.11 -16.79
CA LEU A 115 -6.44 -9.44 -15.60
C LEU A 115 -5.33 -9.07 -14.62
N ARG A 116 -4.37 -9.97 -14.38
CA ARG A 116 -3.20 -9.71 -13.52
C ARG A 116 -2.40 -8.54 -14.00
N GLU A 117 -2.01 -8.58 -15.27
CA GLU A 117 -1.24 -7.51 -15.88
C GLU A 117 -1.99 -6.20 -15.79
N LEU A 118 -3.30 -6.18 -16.10
CA LEU A 118 -4.11 -4.97 -16.02
C LEU A 118 -4.07 -4.35 -14.62
N LEU A 119 -4.35 -5.14 -13.58
CA LEU A 119 -4.44 -4.64 -12.20
C LEU A 119 -3.09 -4.14 -11.70
N PHE A 120 -2.02 -4.88 -11.94
CA PHE A 120 -0.70 -4.44 -11.50
C PHE A 120 -0.21 -3.21 -12.27
N HIS A 121 -0.47 -3.09 -13.57
CA HIS A 121 -0.14 -1.85 -14.29
C HIS A 121 -0.91 -0.65 -13.72
N ALA A 122 -2.21 -0.80 -13.43
CA ALA A 122 -2.98 0.25 -12.77
C ALA A 122 -2.39 0.60 -11.40
N TYR A 123 -1.93 -0.39 -10.64
CA TYR A 123 -1.27 -0.19 -9.35
C TYR A 123 0.04 0.58 -9.48
N LEU A 124 0.91 0.19 -10.42
CA LEU A 124 2.15 0.92 -10.71
C LEU A 124 1.88 2.37 -11.14
N LEU A 125 0.84 2.61 -11.94
CA LEU A 125 0.42 3.97 -12.30
C LEU A 125 0.03 4.81 -11.07
N MET A 126 -0.64 4.21 -10.09
CA MET A 126 -0.98 4.89 -8.83
C MET A 126 0.26 5.14 -7.94
N LEU A 127 1.22 4.21 -7.91
CA LEU A 127 2.50 4.40 -7.19
C LEU A 127 3.40 5.48 -7.84
N GLU A 128 3.17 5.81 -9.10
CA GLU A 128 3.85 6.87 -9.88
C GLU A 128 3.03 8.16 -9.99
N ASN A 129 1.86 8.23 -9.35
CA ASN A 129 0.89 9.29 -9.58
C ASN A 129 1.34 10.62 -8.98
N GLU A 130 1.41 11.64 -9.84
CA GLU A 130 1.56 13.05 -9.47
C GLU A 130 0.31 13.86 -9.87
N GLY A 131 -0.75 13.16 -10.26
CA GLY A 131 -2.08 13.69 -10.56
C GLY A 131 -2.58 13.33 -11.96
N ARG A 132 -1.71 13.09 -12.94
CA ARG A 132 -2.15 12.73 -14.30
C ARG A 132 -2.53 11.26 -14.40
N ASN A 133 -1.78 10.36 -13.77
CA ASN A 133 -2.05 8.92 -13.85
C ASN A 133 -3.42 8.57 -13.24
N GLU A 134 -3.77 9.15 -12.08
CA GLU A 134 -5.08 8.96 -11.46
C GLU A 134 -6.20 9.45 -12.38
N ARG A 135 -6.06 10.62 -13.00
CA ARG A 135 -7.06 11.14 -13.95
C ARG A 135 -7.23 10.24 -15.16
N GLN A 136 -6.14 9.68 -15.69
CA GLN A 136 -6.22 8.71 -16.78
C GLN A 136 -7.00 7.45 -16.35
N LEU A 137 -6.67 6.87 -15.20
CA LEU A 137 -7.35 5.67 -14.67
C LEU A 137 -8.83 5.94 -14.37
N ARG A 138 -9.12 7.07 -13.74
CA ARG A 138 -10.47 7.43 -13.28
C ARG A 138 -11.34 8.03 -14.37
N GLU A 139 -10.94 9.18 -14.91
CA GLU A 139 -11.81 9.97 -15.81
C GLU A 139 -11.92 9.32 -17.19
N TYR A 140 -10.87 8.65 -17.67
CA TYR A 140 -10.94 7.90 -18.92
C TYR A 140 -11.21 6.42 -18.71
N GLY A 141 -10.45 5.76 -17.83
CA GLY A 141 -10.54 4.33 -17.59
C GLY A 141 -11.76 3.88 -16.79
N HIS A 142 -12.47 4.79 -16.11
CA HIS A 142 -13.61 4.50 -15.25
C HIS A 142 -13.31 3.44 -14.17
N ILE A 143 -12.06 3.43 -13.66
CA ILE A 143 -11.61 2.40 -12.74
C ILE A 143 -12.44 2.30 -11.45
N ASP A 144 -13.04 3.40 -10.97
CA ASP A 144 -13.87 3.36 -9.75
C ASP A 144 -15.10 2.47 -9.97
N LEU A 145 -15.78 2.61 -11.12
CA LEU A 145 -16.93 1.78 -11.49
C LEU A 145 -16.51 0.34 -11.75
N TRP A 146 -15.38 0.16 -12.44
CA TRP A 146 -14.80 -1.17 -12.69
C TRP A 146 -14.50 -1.91 -11.38
N LEU A 147 -13.86 -1.26 -10.40
CA LEU A 147 -13.55 -1.83 -9.08
C LEU A 147 -14.82 -2.10 -8.28
N HIS A 148 -15.82 -1.23 -8.38
CA HIS A 148 -17.10 -1.43 -7.74
C HIS A 148 -17.80 -2.69 -8.24
N GLU A 149 -17.82 -2.90 -9.56
CA GLU A 149 -18.35 -4.14 -10.16
C GLU A 149 -17.52 -5.37 -9.78
N TYR A 150 -16.19 -5.25 -9.81
CA TYR A 150 -15.25 -6.31 -9.42
C TYR A 150 -15.53 -6.84 -8.02
N TRP A 151 -15.69 -5.95 -7.04
CA TRP A 151 -15.85 -6.30 -5.62
C TRP A 151 -17.29 -6.56 -5.17
N PHE A 152 -18.22 -5.72 -5.62
CA PHE A 152 -19.53 -5.59 -4.96
C PHE A 152 -20.70 -6.04 -5.84
N SER A 153 -20.47 -6.41 -7.10
CA SER A 153 -21.48 -7.08 -7.91
C SER A 153 -21.64 -8.55 -7.51
N ASP A 154 -22.85 -9.08 -7.67
CA ASP A 154 -23.16 -10.50 -7.43
C ASP A 154 -22.36 -11.46 -8.34
N ASN A 155 -22.00 -11.00 -9.53
CA ASN A 155 -21.15 -11.70 -10.49
C ASN A 155 -19.75 -11.07 -10.61
N GLY A 156 -19.35 -10.25 -9.64
CA GLY A 156 -18.06 -9.58 -9.63
C GLY A 156 -16.89 -10.57 -9.71
N ARG A 157 -15.84 -10.20 -10.44
CA ARG A 157 -14.69 -11.08 -10.70
C ARG A 157 -13.89 -11.43 -9.44
N SER A 158 -14.03 -10.64 -8.37
CA SER A 158 -13.49 -10.98 -7.03
C SER A 158 -14.14 -12.22 -6.41
N LEU A 159 -15.33 -12.61 -6.87
CA LEU A 159 -16.20 -13.62 -6.27
C LEU A 159 -16.60 -13.33 -4.81
N ALA A 160 -16.30 -12.16 -4.25
CA ALA A 160 -16.49 -11.88 -2.83
C ALA A 160 -17.96 -11.99 -2.42
N LYS A 161 -18.87 -11.33 -3.14
CA LYS A 161 -20.33 -11.43 -2.91
C LYS A 161 -20.85 -12.86 -3.10
N TRP A 162 -20.35 -13.58 -4.10
CA TRP A 162 -20.75 -14.95 -4.35
C TRP A 162 -20.33 -15.87 -3.19
N SER A 163 -19.07 -15.83 -2.76
CA SER A 163 -18.56 -16.63 -1.64
C SER A 163 -19.34 -16.35 -0.35
N ILE A 164 -19.61 -15.07 -0.06
CA ILE A 164 -20.40 -14.68 1.11
C ILE A 164 -21.80 -15.32 1.09
N LYS A 165 -22.49 -15.28 -0.06
CA LYS A 165 -23.81 -15.92 -0.22
C LYS A 165 -23.74 -17.44 -0.08
N ALA A 166 -22.62 -18.05 -0.47
CA ALA A 166 -22.33 -19.47 -0.29
C ALA A 166 -21.87 -19.82 1.14
N ASN A 167 -21.84 -18.87 2.07
CA ASN A 167 -21.27 -19.03 3.42
C ASN A 167 -19.77 -19.40 3.43
N GLU A 168 -19.05 -19.03 2.38
CA GLU A 168 -17.63 -19.26 2.20
C GLU A 168 -16.83 -17.96 2.36
N TRP A 169 -15.62 -18.06 2.93
CA TRP A 169 -14.71 -16.94 3.02
C TRP A 169 -14.15 -16.60 1.62
N PRO A 170 -14.29 -15.34 1.15
CA PRO A 170 -13.69 -14.91 -0.11
C PRO A 170 -12.20 -15.23 -0.18
N SER A 171 -11.73 -15.74 -1.32
CA SER A 171 -10.33 -16.09 -1.50
C SER A 171 -9.43 -14.85 -1.57
N GLN A 172 -8.22 -14.99 -1.03
CA GLN A 172 -7.16 -14.01 -1.20
C GLN A 172 -6.25 -14.47 -2.35
N THR A 173 -6.11 -13.63 -3.36
CA THR A 173 -5.22 -13.83 -4.51
C THR A 173 -4.43 -12.54 -4.73
N ASP A 174 -3.39 -12.59 -5.57
CA ASP A 174 -2.66 -11.37 -5.92
C ASP A 174 -3.57 -10.35 -6.62
N HIS A 175 -4.51 -10.80 -7.45
CA HIS A 175 -5.51 -9.93 -8.08
C HIS A 175 -6.36 -9.20 -7.05
N SER A 176 -6.90 -9.94 -6.06
CA SER A 176 -7.76 -9.35 -5.04
C SER A 176 -6.96 -8.47 -4.08
N ALA A 177 -5.66 -8.75 -3.87
CA ALA A 177 -4.76 -7.84 -3.16
C ALA A 177 -4.57 -6.51 -3.89
N VAL A 178 -4.15 -6.54 -5.15
CA VAL A 178 -3.94 -5.32 -5.94
C VAL A 178 -5.25 -4.54 -6.11
N ALA A 179 -6.36 -5.21 -6.37
CA ALA A 179 -7.66 -4.56 -6.52
C ALA A 179 -8.13 -3.86 -5.22
N MET A 180 -7.79 -4.37 -4.03
CA MET A 180 -8.13 -3.71 -2.77
C MET A 180 -7.23 -2.50 -2.51
N TRP A 181 -5.95 -2.58 -2.88
CA TRP A 181 -5.05 -1.41 -2.87
C TRP A 181 -5.52 -0.31 -3.81
N LEU A 182 -5.89 -0.67 -5.03
CA LEU A 182 -6.47 0.28 -5.99
C LEU A 182 -7.77 0.89 -5.45
N PHE A 183 -8.64 0.09 -4.85
CA PHE A 183 -9.84 0.59 -4.19
C PHE A 183 -9.51 1.61 -3.11
N TRP A 184 -8.50 1.34 -2.25
CA TRP A 184 -8.04 2.29 -1.23
C TRP A 184 -7.49 3.59 -1.85
N PHE A 185 -6.57 3.50 -2.80
CA PHE A 185 -5.97 4.68 -3.45
C PHE A 185 -7.02 5.56 -4.13
N LEU A 186 -8.08 4.96 -4.64
CA LEU A 186 -9.12 5.63 -5.38
C LEU A 186 -10.37 5.91 -4.52
N LEU A 187 -10.38 5.53 -3.24
CA LEU A 187 -11.55 5.71 -2.38
C LEU A 187 -11.95 7.18 -2.26
N ARG A 188 -13.23 7.44 -2.53
CA ARG A 188 -13.92 8.72 -2.31
C ARG A 188 -15.09 8.50 -1.35
N PRO A 189 -14.88 8.68 -0.04
CA PRO A 189 -15.89 8.33 0.94
C PRO A 189 -17.21 9.10 0.78
N GLU A 190 -17.18 10.29 0.16
CA GLU A 190 -18.36 11.12 -0.13
C GLU A 190 -19.35 10.44 -1.10
N GLU A 191 -18.90 9.46 -1.88
CA GLU A 191 -19.74 8.71 -2.80
C GLU A 191 -20.54 7.60 -2.07
N TYR A 192 -20.09 7.17 -0.89
CA TYR A 192 -20.66 6.07 -0.08
C TYR A 192 -21.48 6.55 1.12
N THR A 193 -21.98 7.78 1.07
CA THR A 193 -22.93 8.32 2.07
C THR A 193 -24.30 8.66 1.47
N ARG A 194 -24.45 8.52 0.14
CA ARG A 194 -25.66 8.93 -0.58
C ARG A 194 -26.76 7.88 -0.57
N ASP A 195 -26.39 6.62 -0.77
CA ASP A 195 -27.28 5.46 -0.72
C ASP A 195 -26.86 4.56 0.43
N VAL A 196 -27.67 4.55 1.49
CA VAL A 196 -27.37 3.81 2.72
C VAL A 196 -27.27 2.31 2.44
N GLU A 197 -28.20 1.74 1.68
CA GLU A 197 -28.24 0.28 1.43
C GLU A 197 -27.08 -0.18 0.54
N ALA A 198 -26.79 0.56 -0.54
CA ALA A 198 -25.63 0.27 -1.38
C ALA A 198 -24.31 0.40 -0.59
N SER A 199 -24.22 1.39 0.30
CA SER A 199 -23.02 1.59 1.13
C SER A 199 -22.85 0.48 2.18
N TRP A 200 -23.95 -0.05 2.74
CA TRP A 200 -23.92 -1.23 3.60
C TRP A 200 -23.40 -2.47 2.89
N ASN A 201 -23.80 -2.66 1.62
CA ASN A 201 -23.31 -3.77 0.80
C ASN A 201 -21.79 -3.72 0.61
N VAL A 202 -21.24 -2.54 0.40
CA VAL A 202 -19.79 -2.29 0.30
C VAL A 202 -19.11 -2.57 1.64
N LEU A 203 -19.63 -2.00 2.72
CA LEU A 203 -19.11 -2.20 4.07
C LEU A 203 -19.09 -3.67 4.48
N ASN A 204 -20.13 -4.44 4.15
CA ASN A 204 -20.23 -5.86 4.50
C ASN A 204 -19.14 -6.72 3.84
N VAL A 205 -18.66 -6.34 2.67
CA VAL A 205 -17.52 -6.99 2.01
C VAL A 205 -16.21 -6.54 2.65
N LEU A 206 -16.02 -5.22 2.81
CA LEU A 206 -14.80 -4.66 3.42
C LEU A 206 -14.57 -5.14 4.86
N LYS A 207 -15.66 -5.27 5.65
CA LYS A 207 -15.65 -5.74 7.03
C LYS A 207 -15.01 -7.11 7.18
N LEU A 208 -15.25 -8.03 6.23
CA LEU A 208 -14.69 -9.37 6.26
C LEU A 208 -13.17 -9.34 6.08
N PHE A 209 -12.69 -8.61 5.09
CA PHE A 209 -11.27 -8.47 4.79
C PHE A 209 -10.52 -7.70 5.88
N ALA A 210 -11.16 -6.70 6.48
CA ALA A 210 -10.59 -5.92 7.56
C ALA A 210 -10.51 -6.73 8.87
N LEU A 211 -11.65 -7.22 9.36
CA LEU A 211 -11.79 -7.82 10.69
C LEU A 211 -11.56 -9.34 10.73
N GLY A 212 -11.55 -10.03 9.58
CA GLY A 212 -11.37 -11.48 9.47
C GLY A 212 -9.93 -11.93 9.70
N ALA A 213 -9.39 -11.68 10.90
CA ALA A 213 -7.96 -11.82 11.17
C ALA A 213 -7.40 -13.23 11.07
N HIS A 214 -8.24 -14.22 11.36
CA HIS A 214 -7.95 -15.64 11.21
C HIS A 214 -7.85 -16.11 9.74
N ARG A 215 -8.24 -15.29 8.77
CA ARG A 215 -8.16 -15.60 7.33
C ARG A 215 -7.25 -14.67 6.54
N TYR A 216 -7.33 -13.36 6.80
CA TYR A 216 -6.64 -12.35 5.99
C TYR A 216 -5.46 -11.79 6.77
N HIS A 217 -4.25 -12.21 6.43
CA HIS A 217 -3.03 -11.79 7.13
C HIS A 217 -2.62 -10.36 6.76
N LEU A 218 -1.99 -9.64 7.70
CA LEU A 218 -1.44 -8.30 7.45
C LEU A 218 -0.20 -8.34 6.55
N THR A 219 0.60 -9.40 6.67
CA THR A 219 1.93 -9.53 6.06
C THR A 219 2.04 -10.85 5.30
N SER A 220 2.83 -10.85 4.23
CA SER A 220 3.14 -12.06 3.46
C SER A 220 4.20 -12.93 4.17
N PRO A 221 5.37 -12.39 4.60
CA PRO A 221 6.19 -13.09 5.58
C PRO A 221 5.44 -13.30 6.89
N SER A 222 5.69 -14.41 7.57
CA SER A 222 5.13 -14.65 8.90
C SER A 222 5.44 -13.46 9.81
N TRP A 223 4.43 -12.99 10.54
CA TRP A 223 4.63 -11.96 11.55
C TRP A 223 5.43 -12.49 12.76
N LEU A 224 5.67 -13.80 12.85
CA LEU A 224 6.49 -14.39 13.91
C LEU A 224 7.97 -14.07 13.73
N ASP A 225 8.38 -13.82 12.49
CA ASP A 225 9.78 -13.68 12.14
C ASP A 225 10.12 -12.19 11.93
N PHE A 226 11.04 -11.68 12.75
CA PHE A 226 11.64 -10.37 12.52
C PHE A 226 12.57 -10.39 11.30
N ILE A 227 13.29 -11.49 11.11
CA ILE A 227 14.11 -11.76 9.93
C ILE A 227 13.53 -13.03 9.29
N PRO A 228 12.63 -12.89 8.30
CA PRO A 228 11.97 -14.05 7.72
C PRO A 228 12.97 -14.94 6.97
N PRO A 229 12.77 -16.27 7.00
CA PRO A 229 13.57 -17.17 6.18
C PRO A 229 13.33 -16.92 4.69
N PRO A 230 14.27 -17.32 3.80
CA PRO A 230 14.02 -17.35 2.37
C PRO A 230 12.77 -18.18 2.06
N HIS A 231 12.02 -17.75 1.04
CA HIS A 231 10.75 -18.37 0.70
C HIS A 231 10.72 -18.83 -0.76
N PRO A 232 9.95 -19.89 -1.07
CA PRO A 232 9.79 -20.36 -2.44
C PRO A 232 9.15 -19.28 -3.33
N HIS A 233 9.58 -19.25 -4.59
CA HIS A 233 9.21 -18.22 -5.56
C HIS A 233 7.69 -18.17 -5.83
N GLU A 234 7.05 -17.10 -5.36
CA GLU A 234 5.65 -16.76 -5.65
C GLU A 234 5.53 -15.26 -5.98
N SER A 235 6.27 -14.80 -7.00
CA SER A 235 6.27 -13.41 -7.48
C SER A 235 5.65 -13.31 -8.86
N ASN A 236 5.08 -12.14 -9.19
CA ASN A 236 4.57 -11.84 -10.52
C ASN A 236 5.62 -11.15 -11.36
N GLU A 237 5.79 -11.62 -12.59
CA GLU A 237 6.65 -10.98 -13.58
C GLU A 237 5.84 -9.99 -14.43
N ILE A 238 6.26 -8.72 -14.44
CA ILE A 238 5.59 -7.65 -15.17
C ILE A 238 6.58 -6.82 -15.95
N ILE A 239 6.24 -6.53 -17.20
CA ILE A 239 7.02 -5.64 -18.05
C ILE A 239 6.62 -4.20 -17.74
N HIS A 240 7.56 -3.41 -17.24
CA HIS A 240 7.37 -1.99 -16.93
C HIS A 240 8.56 -1.20 -17.47
N TYR A 241 8.34 -0.19 -18.31
CA TYR A 241 9.44 0.51 -19.02
C TYR A 241 10.42 -0.45 -19.73
N SER A 242 9.86 -1.47 -20.40
CA SER A 242 10.57 -2.49 -21.19
C SER A 242 11.54 -3.39 -20.38
N GLU A 243 11.40 -3.42 -19.05
CA GLU A 243 12.13 -4.29 -18.14
C GLU A 243 11.18 -5.23 -17.39
N ILE A 244 11.65 -6.43 -17.06
CA ILE A 244 10.87 -7.42 -16.30
C ILE A 244 11.12 -7.21 -14.82
N TYR A 245 10.07 -6.86 -14.09
CA TYR A 245 10.08 -6.74 -12.63
C TYR A 245 9.40 -7.93 -11.98
N ARG A 246 9.98 -8.38 -10.88
CA ARG A 246 9.38 -9.36 -9.98
C ARG A 246 8.74 -8.62 -8.82
N ILE A 247 7.41 -8.61 -8.79
CA ILE A 247 6.64 -7.89 -7.77
C ILE A 247 5.62 -8.80 -7.11
N LYS A 248 5.37 -8.54 -5.83
CA LYS A 248 4.29 -9.18 -5.08
C LYS A 248 3.46 -8.11 -4.40
N ALA A 249 2.15 -8.19 -4.55
CA ALA A 249 1.26 -7.22 -3.92
C ALA A 249 1.29 -7.41 -2.40
N PRO A 250 1.42 -6.33 -1.61
CA PRO A 250 1.23 -6.45 -0.17
C PRO A 250 -0.19 -6.97 0.13
N PRO A 251 -0.40 -7.75 1.21
CA PRO A 251 -1.71 -8.32 1.51
C PRO A 251 -2.85 -7.30 1.59
N LEU A 252 -4.05 -7.76 1.24
CA LEU A 252 -5.25 -6.91 1.15
C LEU A 252 -5.76 -6.38 2.50
N ALA A 253 -5.30 -6.93 3.62
CA ALA A 253 -5.86 -6.63 4.92
C ALA A 253 -5.69 -5.15 5.29
N SER A 254 -4.51 -4.56 5.09
CA SER A 254 -4.25 -3.17 5.44
C SER A 254 -5.09 -2.16 4.63
N PRO A 255 -5.15 -2.22 3.28
CA PRO A 255 -6.03 -1.33 2.51
C PRO A 255 -7.52 -1.60 2.79
N ALA A 256 -7.91 -2.84 3.12
CA ALA A 256 -9.27 -3.13 3.55
C ALA A 256 -9.61 -2.50 4.91
N ILE A 257 -8.70 -2.54 5.88
CA ILE A 257 -8.84 -1.89 7.20
C ILE A 257 -9.00 -0.39 7.01
N LEU A 258 -8.13 0.23 6.21
CA LEU A 258 -8.19 1.66 5.90
C LEU A 258 -9.52 2.03 5.23
N SER A 259 -9.93 1.29 4.21
CA SER A 259 -11.18 1.53 3.49
C SER A 259 -12.40 1.36 4.39
N PHE A 260 -12.46 0.26 5.15
CA PHE A 260 -13.54 -0.03 6.09
C PHE A 260 -13.66 1.08 7.15
N LEU A 261 -12.58 1.36 7.88
CA LEU A 261 -12.64 2.34 8.97
C LEU A 261 -12.88 3.76 8.47
N THR A 262 -12.41 4.10 7.26
CA THR A 262 -12.74 5.39 6.62
C THR A 262 -14.24 5.50 6.36
N LEU A 263 -14.86 4.50 5.74
CA LEU A 263 -16.27 4.54 5.40
C LEU A 263 -17.17 4.49 6.65
N VAL A 264 -16.89 3.57 7.58
CA VAL A 264 -17.72 3.44 8.79
C VAL A 264 -17.61 4.70 9.69
N ASN A 265 -16.49 5.44 9.67
CA ASN A 265 -16.38 6.67 10.45
C ASN A 265 -17.19 7.85 9.86
N ARG A 266 -17.54 7.79 8.57
CA ARG A 266 -18.39 8.80 7.92
C ARG A 266 -19.87 8.48 7.95
N MET A 267 -20.23 7.20 8.07
CA MET A 267 -21.61 6.77 8.27
C MET A 267 -22.04 7.02 9.73
N LEU A 268 -22.19 8.30 10.09
CA LEU A 268 -22.69 8.74 11.40
C LEU A 268 -24.13 8.21 11.61
N GLY A 269 -24.39 7.57 12.76
CA GLY A 269 -25.75 7.28 13.24
C GLY A 269 -26.30 5.86 13.05
N SER A 270 -25.48 4.86 12.67
CA SER A 270 -25.99 3.47 12.61
C SER A 270 -26.02 2.78 13.99
N PRO A 271 -27.11 2.10 14.36
CA PRO A 271 -27.20 1.30 15.58
C PRO A 271 -26.21 0.12 15.63
N GLU A 272 -25.62 -0.28 14.49
CA GLU A 272 -24.63 -1.37 14.41
C GLU A 272 -23.19 -0.94 14.75
N PHE A 273 -22.96 0.37 14.95
CA PHE A 273 -21.66 0.92 15.31
C PHE A 273 -21.80 1.89 16.49
N ALA A 274 -21.68 1.35 17.71
CA ALA A 274 -21.73 2.15 18.92
C ALA A 274 -20.55 3.14 18.96
N THR A 275 -20.85 4.45 19.00
CA THR A 275 -19.86 5.53 19.11
C THR A 275 -19.85 6.11 20.51
N SER A 276 -18.66 6.30 21.06
CA SER A 276 -18.43 7.18 22.21
C SER A 276 -17.96 8.56 21.71
N ILE A 277 -18.89 9.52 21.76
CA ILE A 277 -18.70 10.98 21.64
C ILE A 277 -18.63 11.60 20.22
N GLU A 278 -19.48 12.61 20.01
CA GLU A 278 -19.68 13.48 18.83
C GLU A 278 -18.53 14.48 18.61
N ARG A 279 -17.46 14.06 17.95
CA ARG A 279 -16.49 14.99 17.32
C ARG A 279 -16.19 14.52 15.90
N GLU A 280 -15.81 15.44 15.02
CA GLU A 280 -15.44 15.12 13.63
C GLU A 280 -14.48 13.91 13.55
N PRO A 281 -14.72 12.97 12.62
CA PRO A 281 -13.87 11.79 12.47
C PRO A 281 -12.47 12.18 11.99
N PRO A 282 -11.41 11.46 12.39
CA PRO A 282 -10.06 11.71 11.88
C PRO A 282 -10.02 11.57 10.36
N VAL A 283 -9.35 12.51 9.70
CA VAL A 283 -9.24 12.56 8.23
C VAL A 283 -8.19 11.56 7.77
N LEU A 284 -8.63 10.33 7.47
CA LEU A 284 -7.78 9.23 6.99
C LEU A 284 -7.31 9.40 5.54
N LEU A 285 -7.94 10.30 4.77
CA LEU A 285 -7.58 10.57 3.38
C LEU A 285 -7.18 12.03 3.23
N GLN A 286 -5.89 12.30 3.41
CA GLN A 286 -5.25 13.52 2.94
C GLN A 286 -4.37 13.15 1.74
N ARG A 287 -4.47 13.94 0.67
CA ARG A 287 -3.75 13.69 -0.58
C ARG A 287 -2.92 14.92 -0.91
N SER A 288 -1.67 14.96 -0.46
CA SER A 288 -0.66 15.80 -1.08
C SER A 288 -0.30 15.23 -2.44
N THR A 289 -0.03 16.11 -3.40
CA THR A 289 0.49 15.76 -4.72
C THR A 289 2.01 15.57 -4.72
N THR A 290 2.63 15.48 -3.54
CA THR A 290 4.05 15.13 -3.41
C THR A 290 4.28 13.73 -3.96
N GLY A 291 5.01 13.65 -5.08
CA GLY A 291 5.17 12.39 -5.82
C GLY A 291 5.86 11.24 -5.07
N THR A 292 6.40 11.47 -3.88
CA THR A 292 7.07 10.42 -3.07
C THR A 292 6.16 9.74 -2.05
N GLU A 293 4.86 10.02 -2.05
CA GLU A 293 3.94 9.50 -1.04
C GLU A 293 3.94 7.97 -0.98
N TRP A 294 4.02 7.31 -2.13
CA TRP A 294 3.90 5.85 -2.27
C TRP A 294 5.23 5.12 -2.52
N GLU A 295 6.37 5.74 -2.21
CA GLU A 295 7.69 5.10 -2.37
C GLU A 295 7.84 3.85 -1.50
N CYS A 296 7.30 3.89 -0.28
CA CYS A 296 7.34 2.74 0.64
C CYS A 296 6.53 1.56 0.11
N GLU A 297 5.38 1.81 -0.51
CA GLU A 297 4.57 0.78 -1.16
C GLU A 297 5.28 0.16 -2.37
N TRP A 298 5.98 0.98 -3.16
CA TRP A 298 6.85 0.49 -4.24
C TRP A 298 7.99 -0.38 -3.70
N GLY A 299 8.72 0.08 -2.69
CA GLY A 299 9.79 -0.70 -2.08
C GLY A 299 9.27 -2.03 -1.51
N ARG A 300 8.14 -1.99 -0.80
CA ARG A 300 7.50 -3.19 -0.24
C ARG A 300 7.11 -4.19 -1.31
N CYS A 301 6.50 -3.78 -2.42
CA CYS A 301 6.08 -4.72 -3.46
C CYS A 301 7.26 -5.34 -4.22
N MET A 302 8.35 -4.59 -4.39
CA MET A 302 9.60 -5.08 -4.97
C MET A 302 10.29 -6.10 -4.07
N ASN A 303 10.42 -5.77 -2.78
CA ASN A 303 11.10 -6.64 -1.81
C ASN A 303 10.35 -7.95 -1.60
N LEU A 304 9.01 -7.89 -1.50
CA LEU A 304 8.17 -9.08 -1.40
C LEU A 304 8.22 -9.96 -2.66
N GLY A 305 8.66 -9.42 -3.80
CA GLY A 305 8.88 -10.18 -5.03
C GLY A 305 10.22 -10.92 -5.08
N GLN A 306 11.14 -10.67 -4.14
CA GLN A 306 12.47 -11.29 -4.11
C GLN A 306 12.48 -12.62 -3.33
N PRO A 307 13.29 -13.63 -3.74
CA PRO A 307 13.35 -14.92 -3.06
C PRO A 307 13.84 -14.85 -1.60
N SER A 308 14.77 -13.94 -1.35
CA SER A 308 15.34 -13.65 -0.05
C SER A 308 14.94 -12.26 0.39
N PHE A 309 14.74 -12.12 1.69
CA PHE A 309 14.45 -10.83 2.31
C PHE A 309 15.73 -10.19 2.81
N ASP A 310 15.88 -8.90 2.53
CA ASP A 310 17.01 -8.14 3.05
C ASP A 310 16.88 -7.97 4.56
N LYS A 311 18.04 -7.96 5.20
CA LYS A 311 18.21 -7.88 6.66
C LYS A 311 18.44 -6.45 7.15
N VAL A 312 18.65 -5.53 6.22
CA VAL A 312 18.82 -4.09 6.45
C VAL A 312 17.59 -3.38 5.90
N LEU A 313 17.22 -2.26 6.53
CA LEU A 313 16.05 -1.50 6.13
C LEU A 313 16.19 -1.07 4.67
N MET A 314 15.23 -1.50 3.85
CA MET A 314 15.17 -1.13 2.44
C MET A 314 14.20 0.04 2.21
N MET A 315 13.93 0.34 0.93
CA MET A 315 12.92 1.30 0.47
C MET A 315 11.47 1.04 0.95
N SER A 316 11.22 0.11 1.88
CA SER A 316 9.90 -0.28 2.38
C SER A 316 9.41 0.57 3.57
N PHE A 317 10.29 1.41 4.13
CA PHE A 317 9.99 2.39 5.18
C PHE A 317 10.92 3.59 5.04
N THR A 318 10.40 4.81 5.23
CA THR A 318 11.20 6.04 5.17
C THR A 318 11.69 6.43 6.57
N PRO A 319 13.00 6.48 6.85
CA PRO A 319 13.51 6.91 8.16
C PRO A 319 13.01 8.31 8.55
N GLY A 320 12.54 8.45 9.79
CA GLY A 320 11.94 9.66 10.36
C GLY A 320 10.45 9.82 10.04
N SER A 321 9.87 8.97 9.19
CA SER A 321 8.50 9.13 8.71
C SER A 321 7.42 8.73 9.72
N ILE A 322 7.74 8.19 10.90
CA ILE A 322 6.73 7.87 11.93
C ILE A 322 6.72 8.83 13.11
N GLU A 323 7.77 9.63 13.29
CA GLU A 323 7.86 10.59 14.39
C GLU A 323 6.73 11.62 14.32
N GLY A 324 6.09 11.89 15.46
CA GLY A 324 5.04 12.89 15.57
C GLY A 324 3.85 12.47 16.45
N VAL A 325 2.79 13.26 16.38
CA VAL A 325 1.53 13.02 17.09
C VAL A 325 0.53 12.40 16.12
N TRP A 326 -0.13 11.35 16.58
CA TRP A 326 -1.07 10.55 15.82
C TRP A 326 -2.41 10.49 16.56
N GLU A 327 -3.50 10.53 15.82
CA GLU A 327 -4.85 10.33 16.35
C GLU A 327 -5.60 9.32 15.50
N GLY A 328 -6.46 8.55 16.14
CA GLY A 328 -7.12 7.47 15.44
C GLY A 328 -8.07 6.68 16.31
N ILE A 329 -8.40 5.50 15.83
CA ILE A 329 -9.32 4.59 16.49
C ILE A 329 -8.77 3.17 16.50
N PHE A 330 -9.24 2.39 17.46
CA PHE A 330 -9.16 0.94 17.39
C PHE A 330 -10.56 0.33 17.55
N THR A 331 -10.74 -0.86 17.02
CA THR A 331 -12.02 -1.56 17.00
C THR A 331 -11.89 -2.97 17.57
N TYR A 332 -13.00 -3.52 18.05
CA TYR A 332 -13.16 -4.94 18.35
C TYR A 332 -14.58 -5.42 18.10
N THR A 333 -14.72 -6.73 17.95
CA THR A 333 -16.00 -7.44 17.90
C THR A 333 -16.29 -8.10 19.24
N GLU A 334 -17.52 -8.56 19.47
CA GLU A 334 -17.83 -9.33 20.67
C GLU A 334 -16.98 -10.61 20.79
N PHE A 335 -16.61 -10.97 22.02
CA PHE A 335 -15.74 -12.13 22.28
C PHE A 335 -16.36 -13.45 21.80
N THR A 336 -17.67 -13.62 22.00
CA THR A 336 -18.43 -14.79 21.55
C THR A 336 -18.42 -14.94 20.03
N ALA A 337 -18.62 -13.84 19.31
CA ALA A 337 -18.54 -13.82 17.86
C ALA A 337 -17.13 -14.15 17.38
N TYR A 338 -16.10 -13.55 17.98
CA TYR A 338 -14.71 -13.82 17.61
C TYR A 338 -14.29 -15.26 17.90
N ALA A 339 -14.68 -15.81 19.05
CA ALA A 339 -14.44 -17.22 19.39
C ALA A 339 -15.12 -18.18 18.40
N ALA A 340 -16.33 -17.86 17.94
CA ALA A 340 -17.00 -18.62 16.89
C ALA A 340 -16.22 -18.58 15.56
N LEU A 341 -15.66 -17.43 15.19
CA LEU A 341 -14.81 -17.32 13.98
C LEU A 341 -13.56 -18.20 14.09
N LEU A 342 -12.88 -18.20 15.26
CA LEU A 342 -11.74 -19.07 15.50
C LEU A 342 -12.12 -20.56 15.45
N SER A 343 -13.37 -20.89 15.77
CA SER A 343 -13.94 -22.24 15.69
C SER A 343 -14.47 -22.59 14.29
N GLY A 344 -14.20 -21.76 13.27
CA GLY A 344 -14.56 -22.03 11.88
C GLY A 344 -15.94 -21.55 11.45
N ALA A 345 -16.56 -20.61 12.19
CA ALA A 345 -17.82 -20.02 11.78
C ALA A 345 -17.76 -19.32 10.40
N PRO A 346 -18.87 -19.31 9.64
CA PRO A 346 -18.90 -18.71 8.33
C PRO A 346 -18.95 -17.17 8.38
N PRO A 347 -18.66 -16.47 7.26
CA PRO A 347 -18.63 -15.02 7.19
C PRO A 347 -19.86 -14.27 7.77
N PRO A 348 -21.11 -14.77 7.66
CA PRO A 348 -22.27 -14.07 8.21
C PRO A 348 -22.20 -13.80 9.71
N VAL A 349 -21.44 -14.59 10.49
CA VAL A 349 -21.22 -14.33 11.92
C VAL A 349 -20.52 -12.98 12.11
N LEU A 350 -19.45 -12.72 11.34
CA LEU A 350 -18.73 -11.45 11.40
C LEU A 350 -19.56 -10.29 10.83
N GLN A 351 -20.34 -10.52 9.76
CA GLN A 351 -21.20 -9.48 9.18
C GLN A 351 -22.23 -8.96 10.20
N LYS A 352 -22.86 -9.87 10.95
CA LYS A 352 -23.86 -9.53 11.99
C LYS A 352 -23.26 -9.06 13.31
N SER A 353 -21.94 -9.18 13.49
CA SER A 353 -21.28 -8.79 14.74
C SER A 353 -21.25 -7.28 14.91
N LEU A 354 -21.57 -6.81 16.12
CA LEU A 354 -21.34 -5.41 16.49
C LEU A 354 -19.84 -5.10 16.46
N VAL A 355 -19.48 -3.93 15.92
CA VAL A 355 -18.09 -3.45 15.94
C VAL A 355 -18.03 -2.24 16.85
N VAL A 356 -17.42 -2.42 18.01
CA VAL A 356 -17.17 -1.34 18.96
C VAL A 356 -15.91 -0.60 18.54
N LYS A 357 -15.91 0.72 18.71
CA LYS A 357 -14.77 1.59 18.37
C LYS A 357 -14.41 2.50 19.53
N HIS A 358 -13.13 2.74 19.72
CA HIS A 358 -12.62 3.71 20.70
C HIS A 358 -11.53 4.56 20.10
N ARG A 359 -11.49 5.82 20.51
CA ARG A 359 -10.44 6.77 20.12
C ARG A 359 -9.15 6.51 20.87
N GLN A 360 -8.04 6.85 20.23
CA GLN A 360 -6.72 6.87 20.84
C GLN A 360 -5.83 7.93 20.19
N THR A 361 -4.85 8.40 20.97
CA THR A 361 -3.83 9.35 20.52
C THR A 361 -2.46 8.85 20.93
N TRP A 362 -1.48 8.90 20.02
CA TRP A 362 -0.10 8.50 20.26
C TRP A 362 0.84 9.66 20.00
N LYS A 363 1.92 9.75 20.74
CA LYS A 363 3.06 10.62 20.48
C LYS A 363 4.28 9.74 20.35
N LEU A 364 4.73 9.55 19.12
CA LEU A 364 5.79 8.63 18.74
C LEU A 364 7.10 9.37 18.51
N ARG A 365 8.20 8.71 18.86
CA ARG A 365 9.58 9.15 18.67
C ARG A 365 10.37 8.02 18.02
N GLU A 366 11.12 8.35 16.99
CA GLU A 366 11.81 7.38 16.15
C GLU A 366 13.32 7.45 16.42
N HIS A 367 13.97 6.30 16.56
CA HIS A 367 15.38 6.19 16.93
C HIS A 367 16.08 5.19 16.03
N HIS A 368 17.26 5.56 15.53
CA HIS A 368 17.97 4.83 14.49
C HIS A 368 19.33 4.35 14.99
N LEU A 369 19.63 3.09 14.73
CA LEU A 369 20.99 2.58 14.79
C LEU A 369 21.65 2.84 13.44
N LEU A 370 22.84 3.44 13.47
CA LEU A 370 23.61 3.76 12.26
C LEU A 370 24.73 2.74 12.05
N ALA A 371 24.99 2.41 10.78
CA ALA A 371 26.18 1.67 10.37
C ALA A 371 27.47 2.40 10.78
N THR A 372 28.45 1.66 11.30
CA THR A 372 29.76 2.18 11.69
C THR A 372 30.66 2.51 10.48
N GLU A 373 30.40 1.90 9.31
CA GLU A 373 31.06 2.20 8.04
C GLU A 373 30.04 2.53 6.92
N PRO A 374 30.35 3.44 5.98
CA PRO A 374 29.42 3.85 4.93
C PRO A 374 29.13 2.71 3.95
N VAL A 375 27.86 2.34 3.83
CA VAL A 375 27.38 1.38 2.82
C VAL A 375 27.53 2.04 1.45
N THR A 376 28.54 1.64 0.66
CA THR A 376 28.64 2.12 -0.72
C THR A 376 27.52 1.48 -1.57
N ASP A 377 26.93 2.24 -2.50
CA ASP A 377 25.82 1.83 -3.38
C ASP A 377 26.09 0.54 -4.19
N SER A 378 27.33 0.06 -4.21
CA SER A 378 27.80 -1.14 -4.92
C SER A 378 28.06 -2.36 -4.03
N SER A 379 27.91 -2.25 -2.71
CA SER A 379 28.12 -3.35 -1.76
C SER A 379 26.91 -3.50 -0.85
N VAL A 380 25.95 -4.33 -1.26
CA VAL A 380 24.92 -4.84 -0.33
C VAL A 380 25.66 -5.64 0.75
N PRO A 381 25.57 -5.29 2.04
CA PRO A 381 26.21 -6.08 3.09
C PRO A 381 25.62 -7.49 3.08
N THR A 382 26.44 -8.46 2.69
CA THR A 382 26.02 -9.86 2.51
C THR A 382 25.80 -10.61 3.82
N SER A 383 26.17 -10.03 4.96
CA SER A 383 26.11 -10.66 6.30
C SER A 383 25.68 -9.68 7.39
N ILE A 384 24.84 -10.16 8.31
CA ILE A 384 24.51 -9.48 9.58
C ILE A 384 25.74 -9.37 10.49
N ASP A 385 26.70 -10.27 10.32
CA ASP A 385 27.89 -10.38 11.19
C ASP A 385 28.81 -9.15 11.12
N ASP A 386 28.61 -8.24 10.17
CA ASP A 386 29.35 -6.97 10.06
C ASP A 386 28.71 -5.82 10.86
N PHE A 387 27.49 -6.00 11.39
CA PHE A 387 26.80 -4.99 12.19
C PHE A 387 26.46 -5.52 13.59
N ASP A 388 26.82 -4.76 14.62
CA ASP A 388 26.38 -4.99 16.01
C ASP A 388 24.88 -4.67 16.16
N LEU A 389 24.01 -5.50 15.58
CA LEU A 389 22.56 -5.34 15.59
C LEU A 389 21.90 -5.96 16.82
N LEU A 390 20.77 -5.39 17.21
CA LEU A 390 19.91 -5.96 18.24
C LEU A 390 19.27 -7.27 17.73
N SER A 391 19.48 -8.35 18.48
CA SER A 391 19.06 -9.70 18.09
C SER A 391 17.53 -9.78 17.94
N PRO A 392 17.00 -10.59 17.00
CA PRO A 392 15.57 -10.89 16.92
C PRO A 392 15.06 -11.49 18.22
N GLY A 393 14.08 -10.84 18.85
CA GLY A 393 13.48 -11.28 20.10
C GLY A 393 12.08 -11.87 19.95
N ASP A 394 11.33 -11.86 21.05
CA ASP A 394 9.98 -12.43 21.10
C ASP A 394 8.98 -11.58 20.28
N PRO A 395 8.27 -12.15 19.29
CA PRO A 395 7.28 -11.42 18.49
C PRO A 395 6.11 -10.86 19.32
N LEU A 396 5.79 -11.43 20.48
CA LEU A 396 4.82 -10.87 21.42
C LEU A 396 5.33 -9.64 22.19
N ARG A 397 6.64 -9.41 22.15
CA ARG A 397 7.33 -8.27 22.76
C ARG A 397 7.99 -7.41 21.70
N SER A 398 7.34 -7.26 20.55
CA SER A 398 7.84 -6.43 19.44
C SER A 398 9.26 -6.75 19.00
N TYR A 399 9.62 -8.03 19.04
CA TYR A 399 10.92 -8.56 18.65
C TYR A 399 12.09 -8.06 19.51
N PHE A 400 11.82 -7.66 20.76
CA PHE A 400 12.87 -7.40 21.75
C PHE A 400 13.27 -8.70 22.47
N PRO A 401 14.57 -8.99 22.61
CA PRO A 401 15.04 -10.10 23.44
C PRO A 401 14.55 -9.97 24.88
N THR A 402 14.27 -11.10 25.53
CA THR A 402 13.75 -11.10 26.91
C THR A 402 14.81 -10.58 27.88
N GLY A 403 14.50 -9.48 28.58
CA GLY A 403 15.44 -8.81 29.49
C GLY A 403 16.20 -7.65 28.86
N THR A 404 15.83 -7.24 27.64
CA THR A 404 16.34 -6.00 27.04
C THR A 404 15.98 -4.80 27.91
N HIS A 405 16.97 -3.97 28.24
CA HIS A 405 16.78 -2.71 28.95
C HIS A 405 16.90 -1.56 27.96
N ILE A 406 15.87 -0.71 27.91
CA ILE A 406 15.82 0.45 27.03
C ILE A 406 15.72 1.68 27.92
N LYS A 407 16.69 2.58 27.78
CA LYS A 407 16.71 3.86 28.49
C LYS A 407 16.68 4.99 27.48
N GLU A 408 15.62 5.77 27.51
CA GLU A 408 15.46 6.95 26.67
C GLU A 408 16.11 8.17 27.33
N ASP A 409 16.86 8.94 26.55
CA ASP A 409 17.41 10.24 26.93
C ASP A 409 16.96 11.34 25.94
N ARG A 410 17.61 12.50 25.98
CA ARG A 410 17.23 13.63 25.10
C ARG A 410 17.57 13.35 23.63
N ASP A 411 18.69 12.70 23.39
CA ASP A 411 19.37 12.60 22.10
C ASP A 411 19.14 11.24 21.42
N GLY A 412 18.70 10.23 22.18
CA GLY A 412 18.52 8.88 21.69
C GLY A 412 18.04 7.85 22.71
N LEU A 413 18.32 6.58 22.41
CA LEU A 413 18.10 5.44 23.28
C LEU A 413 19.40 4.69 23.53
N GLU A 414 19.66 4.37 24.79
CA GLU A 414 20.63 3.35 25.16
C GLU A 414 19.90 2.01 25.32
N VAL A 415 20.29 1.01 24.53
CA VAL A 415 19.67 -0.32 24.48
C VAL A 415 20.69 -1.38 24.90
N ARG A 416 20.39 -2.14 25.95
CA ARG A 416 21.25 -3.19 26.47
C ARG A 416 20.57 -4.55 26.36
N GLU A 417 21.19 -5.46 25.62
CA GLU A 417 20.77 -6.85 25.55
C GLU A 417 21.12 -7.62 26.84
N PRO A 418 20.32 -8.63 27.21
CA PRO A 418 20.72 -9.58 28.25
C PRO A 418 21.98 -10.36 27.82
N GLY A 419 22.87 -10.68 28.75
CA GLY A 419 24.05 -11.51 28.48
C GLY A 419 25.39 -10.78 28.31
N GLY A 420 25.45 -9.47 28.61
CA GLY A 420 26.72 -8.75 28.75
C GLY A 420 27.33 -8.19 27.46
N LYS A 421 26.56 -8.12 26.36
CA LYS A 421 26.94 -7.33 25.18
C LYS A 421 27.04 -5.84 25.52
N GLU A 422 27.83 -5.10 24.75
CA GLU A 422 27.91 -3.65 24.86
C GLU A 422 26.54 -3.00 24.58
N ALA A 423 26.34 -1.81 25.17
CA ALA A 423 25.13 -1.05 24.95
C ALA A 423 25.12 -0.46 23.54
N LEU A 424 24.03 -0.65 22.81
CA LEU A 424 23.80 -0.03 21.51
C LEU A 424 23.15 1.34 21.73
N TYR A 425 23.60 2.33 20.96
CA TYR A 425 23.04 3.67 21.01
C TYR A 425 22.26 3.98 19.73
N TYR A 426 20.97 4.28 19.87
CA TYR A 426 20.09 4.67 18.77
C TYR A 426 19.88 6.17 18.81
N LYS A 427 20.31 6.89 17.78
CA LYS A 427 20.16 8.34 17.67
C LYS A 427 18.73 8.70 17.28
N ARG A 428 18.14 9.71 17.91
CA ARG A 428 16.78 10.14 17.56
C ARG A 428 16.72 10.74 16.15
N ALA A 429 15.66 10.42 15.41
CA ALA A 429 15.52 10.74 14.00
C ALA A 429 15.61 12.24 13.71
N CYS A 430 15.09 13.09 14.59
CA CYS A 430 15.11 14.54 14.43
C CYS A 430 16.51 15.18 14.53
N PHE A 431 17.53 14.43 14.99
CA PHE A 431 18.92 14.90 15.07
C PHE A 431 19.82 14.36 13.94
N LEU A 432 19.27 13.58 13.01
CA LEU A 432 20.03 13.01 11.90
C LEU A 432 20.20 14.00 10.75
N GLN A 433 21.39 13.97 10.16
CA GLN A 433 21.65 14.64 8.90
C GLN A 433 21.10 13.79 7.73
N PRO A 434 20.72 14.41 6.59
CA PRO A 434 20.21 13.68 5.43
C PRO A 434 21.12 12.54 4.94
N ASP A 435 22.44 12.74 5.04
CA ASP A 435 23.43 11.75 4.60
C ASP A 435 23.48 10.52 5.53
N GLU A 436 23.19 10.72 6.83
CA GLU A 436 23.13 9.64 7.83
C GLU A 436 21.88 8.76 7.64
N GLN A 437 20.79 9.27 7.05
CA GLN A 437 19.55 8.51 6.84
C GLN A 437 19.74 7.29 5.94
N ARG A 438 20.71 7.33 5.02
CA ARG A 438 21.06 6.20 4.14
C ARG A 438 21.77 5.06 4.87
N HIS A 439 22.25 5.32 6.09
CA HIS A 439 23.04 4.41 6.89
C HIS A 439 22.24 3.79 8.05
N VAL A 440 20.92 3.94 8.05
CA VAL A 440 20.04 3.41 9.09
C VAL A 440 19.90 1.89 8.94
N CYS A 441 20.36 1.15 9.95
CA CYS A 441 20.35 -0.32 9.96
C CYS A 441 19.15 -0.90 10.71
N ASP A 442 18.74 -0.25 11.81
CA ASP A 442 17.65 -0.71 12.67
C ASP A 442 16.89 0.50 13.23
N ILE A 443 15.58 0.33 13.44
CA ILE A 443 14.68 1.38 13.91
C ILE A 443 13.90 0.90 15.12
N ILE A 444 14.07 1.63 16.22
CA ILE A 444 13.24 1.51 17.43
C ILE A 444 12.33 2.72 17.54
N ILE A 445 11.08 2.47 17.89
CA ILE A 445 10.08 3.50 18.11
C ILE A 445 9.67 3.45 19.58
N THR A 446 9.72 4.59 20.26
CA THR A 446 9.12 4.75 21.59
C THR A 446 7.97 5.73 21.52
N GLY A 447 7.07 5.67 22.49
CA GLY A 447 5.97 6.61 22.54
C GLY A 447 5.15 6.54 23.79
N GLU A 448 4.28 7.53 23.92
CA GLU A 448 3.29 7.65 24.98
C GLU A 448 1.93 7.93 24.33
N GLY A 449 0.84 7.55 25.00
CA GLY A 449 -0.48 7.75 24.44
C GLY A 449 -1.61 7.65 25.45
N HIS A 450 -2.81 7.90 24.96
CA HIS A 450 -4.05 7.86 25.73
C HIS A 450 -5.17 7.23 24.90
N SER A 451 -6.03 6.44 25.54
CA SER A 451 -7.24 5.88 24.96
C SER A 451 -8.41 6.01 25.93
N ALA A 452 -9.59 5.52 25.55
CA ALA A 452 -10.72 5.38 26.47
C ALA A 452 -10.40 4.52 27.72
N TRP A 453 -9.29 3.77 27.70
CA TRP A 453 -8.87 2.90 28.80
C TRP A 453 -7.71 3.47 29.62
N GLY A 454 -7.27 4.71 29.36
CA GLY A 454 -6.25 5.41 30.15
C GLY A 454 -4.93 5.63 29.40
N GLN A 455 -3.91 6.00 30.16
CA GLN A 455 -2.57 6.30 29.65
C GLN A 455 -1.75 5.03 29.45
N PHE A 456 -0.92 5.03 28.41
CA PHE A 456 -0.04 3.90 28.09
C PHE A 456 1.27 4.34 27.45
N ASN A 457 2.25 3.46 27.53
CA ASN A 457 3.53 3.57 26.85
C ASN A 457 3.58 2.60 25.66
N LEU A 458 4.36 2.96 24.65
CA LEU A 458 4.61 2.19 23.45
C LEU A 458 6.12 1.99 23.27
N VAL A 459 6.51 0.77 22.91
CA VAL A 459 7.85 0.47 22.42
C VAL A 459 7.74 -0.53 21.27
N GLY A 460 8.46 -0.30 20.19
CA GLY A 460 8.33 -1.11 18.98
C GLY A 460 9.57 -1.12 18.11
N ARG A 461 9.58 -2.01 17.11
CA ARG A 461 10.62 -2.13 16.08
C ARG A 461 9.98 -2.16 14.70
N VAL A 462 10.75 -1.68 13.71
CA VAL A 462 10.41 -1.78 12.29
C VAL A 462 11.14 -2.97 11.68
N ARG A 463 10.40 -3.86 11.03
CA ARG A 463 10.98 -5.01 10.34
C ARG A 463 11.69 -4.55 9.05
N PRO A 464 12.97 -4.90 8.84
CA PRO A 464 13.76 -4.40 7.72
C PRO A 464 13.21 -4.72 6.32
N CYS A 465 12.71 -5.94 6.11
CA CYS A 465 12.40 -6.42 4.77
C CYS A 465 11.19 -5.74 4.12
N ASP A 466 10.18 -5.34 4.90
CA ASP A 466 8.89 -4.85 4.41
C ASP A 466 8.32 -3.65 5.16
N GLY A 467 9.02 -3.15 6.18
CA GLY A 467 8.58 -2.04 6.99
C GLY A 467 7.44 -2.39 7.94
N PHE A 468 7.24 -3.68 8.26
CA PHE A 468 6.23 -4.11 9.23
C PHE A 468 6.56 -3.61 10.62
N ILE A 469 5.63 -2.87 11.22
CA ILE A 469 5.82 -2.23 12.53
C ILE A 469 5.14 -3.09 13.58
N SER A 470 5.86 -3.39 14.67
CA SER A 470 5.33 -4.08 15.84
C SER A 470 5.56 -3.24 17.09
N PHE A 471 4.50 -3.03 17.87
CA PHE A 471 4.46 -2.22 19.09
C PHE A 471 3.93 -3.03 20.27
N SER A 472 4.61 -2.91 21.40
CA SER A 472 4.15 -3.37 22.70
C SER A 472 3.56 -2.18 23.42
N LYS A 473 2.26 -2.26 23.68
CA LYS A 473 1.47 -1.26 24.39
C LYS A 473 1.23 -1.73 25.82
N ASP A 474 1.63 -0.90 26.78
CA ASP A 474 1.51 -1.20 28.21
C ASP A 474 0.85 -0.04 28.96
N TYR A 475 -0.23 -0.32 29.69
CA TYR A 475 -0.95 0.71 30.44
C TYR A 475 -0.19 1.07 31.73
N VAL A 476 -0.11 2.37 32.03
CA VAL A 476 0.67 2.88 33.17
C VAL A 476 0.21 2.30 34.51
N ASP A 477 -1.10 2.07 34.64
CA ASP A 477 -1.71 1.55 35.88
C ASP A 477 -1.57 0.02 36.06
N GLY A 478 -0.90 -0.69 35.12
CA GLY A 478 -0.53 -2.11 35.24
C GLY A 478 -1.66 -3.15 35.13
N ASP A 479 -2.90 -2.80 35.52
CA ASP A 479 -4.02 -3.74 35.64
C ASP A 479 -4.66 -4.15 34.31
N ARG A 480 -4.28 -3.49 33.20
CA ARG A 480 -4.94 -3.66 31.89
C ARG A 480 -4.16 -4.51 30.90
N GLY A 481 -3.07 -5.13 31.36
CA GLY A 481 -2.23 -6.03 30.59
C GLY A 481 -1.48 -5.38 29.43
N LYS A 482 -0.68 -6.21 28.75
CA LYS A 482 0.09 -5.83 27.57
C LYS A 482 -0.68 -6.19 26.31
N TRP A 483 -0.53 -5.36 25.29
CA TRP A 483 -1.18 -5.52 23.99
C TRP A 483 -0.14 -5.36 22.88
N LEU A 484 -0.28 -6.18 21.84
CA LEU A 484 0.60 -6.13 20.68
C LEU A 484 -0.12 -5.43 19.53
N TYR A 485 0.41 -4.32 19.03
CA TYR A 485 -0.11 -3.60 17.86
C TYR A 485 0.82 -3.84 16.69
N ARG A 486 0.29 -4.21 15.53
CA ARG A 486 1.06 -4.59 14.35
C ARG A 486 0.45 -3.98 13.10
N GLY A 487 1.27 -3.51 12.18
CA GLY A 487 0.75 -2.91 10.95
C GLY A 487 1.83 -2.28 10.10
N TYR A 488 1.42 -1.37 9.23
CA TYR A 488 2.31 -0.59 8.38
C TYR A 488 1.98 0.89 8.48
N LEU A 489 3.00 1.72 8.25
CA LEU A 489 2.80 3.06 7.77
C LEU A 489 2.54 2.98 6.27
N ILE A 490 1.35 3.39 5.85
CA ILE A 490 0.89 3.36 4.46
C ILE A 490 0.86 4.77 3.94
N GLY A 491 1.67 5.06 2.92
CA GLY A 491 2.03 6.42 2.55
C GLY A 491 3.21 6.95 3.39
N ASN A 492 3.56 8.21 3.20
CA ASN A 492 4.70 8.87 3.83
C ASN A 492 4.26 10.13 4.57
N ALA A 493 4.20 11.27 3.86
CA ALA A 493 3.95 12.56 4.49
C ALA A 493 2.50 12.68 4.97
N ASP A 494 1.57 12.17 4.18
CA ASP A 494 0.13 12.10 4.50
C ASP A 494 -0.31 10.66 4.85
N GLY A 495 0.66 9.82 5.21
CA GLY A 495 0.44 8.41 5.46
C GLY A 495 -0.41 8.12 6.70
N ASN A 496 -0.93 6.90 6.75
CA ASN A 496 -1.71 6.38 7.86
C ASN A 496 -1.07 5.14 8.44
N LEU A 497 -1.05 5.01 9.76
CA LEU A 497 -0.74 3.75 10.41
C LEU A 497 -1.99 2.88 10.40
N ALA A 498 -1.91 1.68 9.86
CA ALA A 498 -3.03 0.75 9.82
C ALA A 498 -2.59 -0.68 10.11
N GLY A 499 -3.42 -1.40 10.86
CA GLY A 499 -3.18 -2.80 11.14
C GLY A 499 -4.09 -3.35 12.24
N ARG A 500 -3.55 -4.28 13.01
CA ARG A 500 -4.30 -4.99 14.07
C ARG A 500 -3.57 -5.00 15.39
N TRP A 501 -4.36 -4.92 16.45
CA TRP A 501 -3.89 -5.26 17.78
C TRP A 501 -4.30 -6.68 18.16
N ARG A 502 -3.56 -7.28 19.09
CA ARG A 502 -3.75 -8.64 19.61
C ARG A 502 -3.48 -8.66 21.12
N ASP A 503 -4.17 -9.53 21.85
CA ASP A 503 -3.80 -9.86 23.23
C ASP A 503 -2.43 -10.59 23.30
N THR A 504 -1.73 -10.47 24.42
CA THR A 504 -0.46 -11.18 24.64
C THR A 504 -0.58 -12.33 25.64
N LEU A 505 -1.81 -12.67 26.07
CA LEU A 505 -2.07 -13.80 26.97
C LEU A 505 -2.13 -15.10 26.20
N SER A 506 -2.68 -15.04 24.99
CA SER A 506 -2.70 -16.13 24.03
C SER A 506 -1.28 -16.44 23.57
N PRO A 507 -0.82 -17.71 23.66
CA PRO A 507 0.48 -18.11 23.17
C PRO A 507 0.67 -17.71 21.70
N VAL A 508 1.91 -17.43 21.30
CA VAL A 508 2.26 -17.00 19.95
C VAL A 508 1.76 -17.96 18.85
N ALA A 509 1.72 -19.26 19.14
CA ALA A 509 1.32 -20.32 18.22
C ALA A 509 -0.21 -20.43 18.00
N VAL A 510 -1.02 -19.69 18.76
CA VAL A 510 -2.49 -19.80 18.73
C VAL A 510 -3.09 -18.46 18.31
N PRO A 511 -4.14 -18.42 17.48
CA PRO A 511 -4.85 -17.18 17.18
C PRO A 511 -5.28 -16.47 18.46
N GLY A 512 -4.87 -15.22 18.63
CA GLY A 512 -5.32 -14.38 19.75
C GLY A 512 -6.58 -13.61 19.40
N TYR A 513 -7.16 -12.98 20.40
CA TYR A 513 -8.20 -11.98 20.21
C TYR A 513 -7.61 -10.75 19.53
N GLU A 514 -8.13 -10.42 18.34
CA GLU A 514 -7.62 -9.33 17.52
C GLU A 514 -8.69 -8.30 17.18
N GLY A 515 -8.24 -7.07 16.99
CA GLY A 515 -9.04 -5.97 16.51
C GLY A 515 -8.24 -5.07 15.59
N CYS A 516 -8.90 -4.20 14.83
CA CYS A 516 -8.22 -3.31 13.89
C CYS A 516 -7.89 -1.98 14.54
N PHE A 517 -6.92 -1.26 13.98
CA PHE A 517 -6.68 0.13 14.31
C PHE A 517 -6.25 0.91 13.07
N THR A 518 -6.56 2.20 13.09
CA THR A 518 -6.00 3.18 12.16
C THR A 518 -5.60 4.44 12.92
N MET A 519 -4.51 5.08 12.49
CA MET A 519 -4.07 6.37 12.98
C MET A 519 -3.69 7.28 11.80
N SER A 520 -4.03 8.55 11.92
CA SER A 520 -3.60 9.63 11.03
C SER A 520 -2.76 10.63 11.81
N ARG A 521 -1.87 11.36 11.13
CA ARG A 521 -1.09 12.41 11.76
C ARG A 521 -2.01 13.52 12.28
N ARG A 522 -1.83 13.90 13.53
CA ARG A 522 -2.51 15.06 14.13
C ARG A 522 -1.74 16.31 13.72
N ARG A 523 -2.40 17.19 12.97
CA ARG A 523 -1.84 18.47 12.52
C ARG A 523 -2.03 19.55 13.57
#